data_AF-A0A365TGX2-F1
#
_entry.id   AF-A0A365TGX2-F1
#
_cell.length_a   1.000
_cell.length_b   1.000
_cell.length_c   1.000
_cell.angle_alpha   90.00
_cell.angle_beta   90.00
_cell.angle_gamma   90.00
#
_symmetry.space_group_name_H-M   'P 1'
#
loop_
_entity.id
_entity.type
_entity.pdbx_description
1 polymer ?
#
loop_
_entity_poly.entity_id
_entity_poly.type
_entity_poly.pdbx_seq_one_letter_code
_entity_poly.pdbx_strand_id
1 'polypeptide(L)' 'MEQCPVCGMDLYENRDEEFVTVHLGRQRRFCSAEHRDEFEETPGKYD' A
#
# COMPACT_ATOMS: atom_id res chain seq x y z
N MET A 1 -12.23 -2.47 -5.67
CA MET A 1 -11.08 -1.67 -6.17
C MET A 1 -10.43 -0.94 -5.02
N GLU A 2 -9.31 -1.48 -4.55
CA GLU A 2 -8.42 -0.82 -3.61
C GLU A 2 -7.40 -0.02 -4.41
N GLN A 3 -7.02 1.18 -3.96
CA GLN A 3 -6.00 1.99 -4.63
C GLN A 3 -4.74 2.05 -3.79
N CYS A 4 -3.58 2.08 -4.44
CA CYS A 4 -2.31 2.25 -3.77
C CYS A 4 -2.26 3.67 -3.15
N PRO A 5 -2.00 3.81 -1.84
CA PRO A 5 -2.01 5.12 -1.17
C PRO A 5 -0.86 6.03 -1.61
N VAL A 6 0.21 5.47 -2.21
CA VAL A 6 1.37 6.24 -2.66
C VAL A 6 1.16 6.83 -4.05
N CYS A 7 0.73 6.01 -5.02
CA CYS A 7 0.61 6.43 -6.42
C CYS A 7 -0.83 6.60 -6.92
N GLY A 8 -1.84 6.21 -6.13
CA GLY A 8 -3.25 6.25 -6.52
C GLY A 8 -3.64 5.21 -7.59
N MET A 9 -2.75 4.29 -7.95
CA MET A 9 -3.03 3.26 -8.95
C MET A 9 -3.99 2.20 -8.39
N ASP A 10 -4.94 1.76 -9.21
CA ASP A 10 -5.84 0.67 -8.88
C ASP A 10 -5.09 -0.65 -8.68
N LEU A 11 -5.29 -1.23 -7.50
CA LEU A 11 -4.84 -2.56 -7.13
C LEU A 11 -5.88 -3.55 -7.64
N TYR A 12 -5.45 -4.35 -8.61
CA TYR A 12 -6.26 -5.45 -9.11
C TYR A 12 -6.42 -6.51 -8.01
N GLU A 13 -7.66 -6.91 -7.77
CA GLU A 13 -8.09 -7.75 -6.64
C GLU A 13 -7.56 -9.20 -6.69
N ASN A 14 -6.79 -9.55 -7.74
CA ASN A 14 -6.20 -10.86 -8.00
C ASN A 14 -4.66 -10.80 -8.13
N ARG A 15 -3.99 -9.86 -7.45
CA ARG A 15 -2.53 -9.96 -7.28
C ARG A 15 -2.24 -10.76 -6.01
N ASP A 16 -1.79 -12.00 -6.21
CA ASP A 16 -1.22 -12.91 -5.20
C ASP A 16 0.15 -12.41 -4.69
N GLU A 17 0.32 -11.14 -4.33
CA GLU A 17 1.65 -10.64 -4.00
C GLU A 17 1.63 -9.70 -2.78
N GLU A 18 1.91 -10.31 -1.63
CA GLU A 18 2.84 -9.99 -0.51
C GLU A 18 3.15 -8.52 -0.11
N PHE A 19 2.80 -7.50 -0.90
CA PHE A 19 3.06 -6.09 -0.61
C PHE A 19 1.93 -5.50 0.23
N VAL A 20 1.76 -6.04 1.44
CA VAL A 20 0.83 -5.55 2.45
C VAL A 20 1.58 -5.13 3.70
N THR A 21 1.15 -4.03 4.32
CA THR A 21 1.62 -3.64 5.66
C THR A 21 0.43 -3.33 6.56
N VAL A 22 0.61 -3.42 7.87
CA VAL A 22 -0.44 -3.08 8.85
C VAL A 22 -0.13 -1.71 9.42
N HIS A 23 -0.95 -0.72 9.10
CA HIS A 23 -0.81 0.64 9.57
C HIS A 23 -2.04 1.05 10.38
N LEU A 24 -1.85 1.46 11.64
CA LEU A 24 -2.94 1.83 12.57
C LEU A 24 -4.02 0.74 12.71
N GLY A 25 -3.62 -0.54 12.66
CA GLY A 25 -4.54 -1.68 12.74
C GLY A 25 -5.34 -1.95 11.45
N ARG A 26 -5.04 -1.23 10.35
CA ARG A 26 -5.62 -1.45 9.03
C ARG A 26 -4.57 -2.04 8.09
N GLN A 27 -4.93 -3.11 7.40
CA GLN A 27 -4.08 -3.65 6.35
C GLN A 27 -4.13 -2.72 5.13
N ARG A 28 -2.96 -2.24 4.70
CA ARG A 28 -2.78 -1.48 3.47
C ARG A 28 -2.07 -2.32 2.44
N ARG A 29 -2.55 -2.22 1.20
CA ARG A 29 -2.05 -2.95 0.04
C ARG A 29 -1.31 -1.96 -0.87
N PHE A 30 -0.27 -2.44 -1.53
CA PHE A 30 0.59 -1.63 -2.38
C PHE A 30 0.80 -2.32 -3.72
N CYS A 31 1.03 -1.53 -4.77
CA CYS A 31 1.27 -2.10 -6.10
C CYS A 31 2.71 -2.62 -6.26
N SER A 32 3.62 -2.28 -5.33
CA SER A 32 5.03 -2.65 -5.36
C SER A 32 5.63 -2.55 -3.97
N ALA A 33 6.73 -3.28 -3.72
CA ALA A 33 7.48 -3.21 -2.46
C ALA A 33 7.99 -1.79 -2.16
N GLU A 34 8.42 -1.04 -3.17
CA GLU A 34 8.91 0.33 -3.04
C GLU A 34 7.84 1.26 -2.43
N HIS A 35 6.59 1.17 -2.88
CA HIS A 35 5.49 1.95 -2.28
C HIS A 35 5.14 1.51 -0.87
N ARG A 36 5.33 0.22 -0.54
CA ARG A 36 5.18 -0.24 0.85
C ARG A 36 6.26 0.41 1.72
N ASP A 37 7.53 0.33 1.29
CA ASP A 37 8.67 0.91 2.01
C ASP A 37 8.52 2.42 2.19
N GLU A 38 8.21 3.17 1.13
CA GLU A 38 7.96 4.63 1.20
C GLU A 38 6.84 4.99 2.19
N PHE A 39 5.79 4.16 2.25
CA PHE A 39 4.69 4.34 3.18
C PHE A 39 5.07 3.97 4.61
N GLU A 40 5.93 2.96 4.80
CA GLU A 40 6.47 2.57 6.11
C GLU A 40 7.48 3.61 6.64
N GLU A 41 8.27 4.21 5.76
CA GLU A 41 9.23 5.28 6.07
C GLU A 41 8.54 6.62 6.35
N THR A 42 7.46 6.94 5.62
CA THR A 42 6.76 8.23 5.73
C THR A 42 5.23 8.12 5.79
N PRO A 43 4.66 7.39 6.76
CA PRO A 43 3.21 7.14 6.80
C PRO A 43 2.38 8.41 6.94
N GLY A 44 2.89 9.44 7.64
CA GLY A 44 2.19 10.72 7.83
C GLY A 44 2.05 11.57 6.57
N LYS A 45 2.66 11.17 5.45
CA LYS A 45 2.54 11.84 4.15
C LYS A 45 1.35 11.33 3.34
N TYR A 46 0.83 10.14 3.68
CA TYR A 46 -0.15 9.39 2.90
C TYR A 46 -1.45 9.11 3.68
N ASP A 47 -1.88 10.05 4.54
CA ASP A 47 -3.13 9.98 5.33
C ASP A 47 -4.40 10.08 4.46
#